data_AF-A0A1Q3M5B4-F1
#
_entry.id   AF-A0A1Q3M5B4-F1
#
_cell.length_a   1.000
_cell.length_b   1.000
_cell.length_c   1.000
_cell.angle_alpha   90.00
_cell.angle_beta   90.00
_cell.angle_gamma   90.00
#
_symmetry.space_group_name_H-M   'P 1'
#
loop_
_entity.id
_entity.type
_entity.pdbx_description
1 polymer ?
#
loop_
_entity_poly.entity_id
_entity_poly.type
_entity_poly.pdbx_seq_one_letter_code
_entity_poly.pdbx_strand_id
1 'polypeptide(L)'
;MLLQVLNSNVIILIVFTTIVIIMKTTVPLTTLIETHGREVVAEMVGCHLTNINHVISNDREVYAVLDDGQIVHCFEIRKFPNRKISKAKKSKTPSVD
;
A
#
# COMPACT_ATOMS: atom_id res chain seq x y z
N MET A 1 18.14 16.67 -31.47
CA MET A 1 18.27 16.30 -30.04
C MET A 1 18.35 17.58 -29.23
N LEU A 2 17.31 17.88 -28.47
CA LEU A 2 17.39 18.86 -27.39
C LEU A 2 17.01 18.10 -26.12
N LEU A 3 17.96 17.95 -25.20
CA LEU A 3 17.74 17.40 -23.87
C LEU A 3 17.61 18.63 -22.95
N GLN A 4 16.42 18.90 -22.41
CA GLN A 4 16.30 19.81 -21.28
C GLN A 4 16.00 18.96 -20.04
N VAL A 5 16.96 18.95 -19.11
CA VAL A 5 16.76 18.43 -17.77
C VAL A 5 16.22 19.57 -16.94
N LEU A 6 14.91 19.59 -16.71
CA LEU A 6 14.32 20.42 -15.65
C LEU A 6 14.30 19.57 -14.39
N ASN A 7 15.11 19.98 -13.40
CA ASN A 7 15.08 19.61 -11.99
C ASN A 7 14.38 18.28 -11.63
N SER A 8 15.21 17.29 -11.30
CA SER A 8 14.92 16.10 -10.50
C SER A 8 13.45 15.73 -10.33
N ASN A 9 13.00 14.77 -11.14
CA ASN A 9 11.81 13.88 -11.02
C ASN A 9 10.79 13.94 -12.16
N VAL A 10 11.01 14.71 -13.23
CA VAL A 10 10.08 14.74 -14.36
C VAL A 10 10.79 14.43 -15.68
N ILE A 11 10.65 13.19 -16.16
CA ILE A 11 11.04 12.80 -17.52
C ILE A 11 9.79 12.86 -18.39
N ILE A 12 9.58 14.00 -19.07
CA ILE A 12 8.53 14.12 -20.09
C ILE A 12 9.13 13.64 -21.41
N LEU A 13 8.84 12.39 -21.78
CA LEU A 13 9.12 11.84 -23.09
C LEU A 13 7.90 12.08 -23.99
N ILE A 14 7.94 13.14 -24.79
CA ILE A 14 6.99 13.33 -25.89
C ILE A 14 7.50 12.49 -27.06
N VAL A 15 6.66 11.62 -27.63
CA VAL A 15 6.35 11.51 -29.07
C VAL A 15 5.72 10.13 -29.44
N PHE A 16 4.56 10.20 -30.11
CA PHE A 16 3.86 9.19 -30.94
C PHE A 16 3.24 7.92 -30.31
N THR A 17 2.16 8.09 -29.55
CA THR A 17 0.87 7.36 -29.58
C THR A 17 0.11 7.72 -28.30
N THR A 18 -1.20 7.68 -28.33
CA THR A 18 -2.15 7.97 -27.24
C THR A 18 -2.03 7.02 -26.05
N ILE A 19 -0.86 6.95 -25.43
CA ILE A 19 -0.61 6.20 -24.21
C ILE A 19 0.09 7.16 -23.27
N VAL A 20 -0.71 7.96 -22.57
CA VAL A 20 -0.26 8.60 -21.34
C VAL A 20 -0.03 7.44 -20.36
N ILE A 21 1.22 7.02 -20.21
CA ILE A 21 1.60 6.09 -19.16
C ILE A 21 1.53 6.89 -17.86
N ILE A 22 0.34 6.94 -17.25
CA ILE A 22 0.13 7.51 -15.92
C ILE A 22 0.96 6.64 -14.96
N MET A 23 2.12 7.14 -14.56
CA MET A 23 2.93 6.51 -13.52
C MET A 23 2.20 6.63 -12.19
N LYS A 24 1.42 5.60 -11.84
CA LYS A 24 0.79 5.51 -10.53
C LYS A 24 1.88 5.37 -9.47
N THR A 25 1.95 6.34 -8.57
CA THR A 25 3.00 6.39 -7.55
C THR A 25 2.52 5.64 -6.31
N THR A 26 3.22 4.58 -5.92
CA THR A 26 2.93 3.86 -4.67
C THR A 26 3.74 4.43 -3.51
N VAL A 27 3.08 4.77 -2.41
CA VAL A 27 3.72 5.29 -1.20
C VAL A 27 3.27 4.52 0.05
N PRO A 28 4.13 4.36 1.07
CA PRO A 28 3.70 3.81 2.35
C PRO A 28 2.60 4.66 2.97
N LEU A 29 1.54 4.02 3.49
CA LEU A 29 0.45 4.73 4.14
C LEU A 29 0.93 5.47 5.40
N THR A 30 1.95 4.94 6.08
CA THR A 30 2.60 5.57 7.24
C THR A 30 3.20 6.92 6.89
N THR A 31 3.88 7.06 5.74
CA THR A 31 4.43 8.34 5.28
C THR A 31 3.35 9.39 5.03
N LEU A 32 2.21 8.98 4.47
CA LEU A 32 1.05 9.87 4.30
C LEU A 32 0.47 10.32 5.65
N ILE A 33 0.43 9.42 6.63
CA ILE A 33 -0.06 9.72 7.99
C ILE A 33 0.87 10.70 8.70
N GLU A 34 2.19 10.56 8.56
CA GLU A 34 3.17 11.48 9.12
C GLU A 34 3.07 12.87 8.49
N THR A 35 2.77 12.94 7.19
CA THR A 35 2.70 14.19 6.44
C THR A 35 1.39 14.96 6.65
N HIS A 36 0.25 14.25 6.65
CA HIS A 36 -1.09 14.88 6.64
C HIS A 36 -1.89 14.64 7.93
N GLY A 37 -1.46 13.72 8.79
CA GLY A 37 -2.21 13.31 9.96
C GLY A 37 -3.23 12.20 9.68
N ARG A 38 -3.64 11.50 10.75
CA ARG A 38 -4.48 10.29 10.66
C ARG A 38 -5.90 10.57 10.16
N GLU A 39 -6.49 11.70 10.58
CA GLU A 39 -7.85 12.11 10.23
C GLU A 39 -7.97 12.41 8.74
N VAL A 40 -7.03 13.21 8.21
CA VAL A 40 -6.98 13.56 6.79
C VAL A 40 -6.74 12.32 5.93
N VAL A 41 -5.84 11.43 6.33
CA VAL A 41 -5.62 10.17 5.60
C VAL A 41 -6.85 9.27 5.62
N ALA A 42 -7.58 9.20 6.74
CA ALA A 42 -8.81 8.42 6.82
C ALA A 42 -9.86 8.94 5.80
N GLU A 43 -9.99 10.27 5.69
CA GLU A 43 -10.85 10.93 4.71
C GLU A 43 -10.38 10.68 3.27
N MET A 44 -9.09 10.85 2.97
CA MET A 44 -8.51 10.62 1.65
C MET A 44 -8.68 9.16 1.17
N VAL A 45 -8.59 8.21 2.09
CA VAL A 45 -8.83 6.78 1.79
C VAL A 45 -10.32 6.44 1.71
N GLY A 46 -11.19 7.28 2.28
CA GLY A 46 -12.63 7.03 2.39
C GLY A 46 -12.97 5.94 3.42
N CYS A 47 -12.26 5.89 4.54
CA CYS A 47 -12.49 4.91 5.61
C CYS A 47 -12.58 5.55 7.00
N HIS A 48 -13.05 4.78 7.99
CA HIS A 48 -13.09 5.26 9.38
C HIS A 48 -11.68 5.40 9.98
N LEU A 49 -11.47 6.43 10.80
CA LEU A 49 -10.22 6.69 11.53
C LEU A 49 -9.73 5.48 12.34
N THR A 50 -10.64 4.65 12.85
CA THR A 50 -10.31 3.41 13.56
C THR A 50 -9.49 2.44 12.70
N ASN A 51 -9.74 2.38 11.38
CA ASN A 51 -8.96 1.52 10.48
C ASN A 51 -7.52 2.00 10.35
N ILE A 52 -7.30 3.31 10.23
CA ILE A 52 -5.97 3.91 10.22
C ILE A 52 -5.25 3.62 11.53
N ASN A 53 -5.93 3.79 12.67
CA ASN A 53 -5.37 3.47 13.97
C ASN A 53 -5.01 1.98 14.09
N HIS A 54 -5.83 1.07 13.56
CA HIS A 54 -5.55 -0.36 13.53
C HIS A 54 -4.34 -0.72 12.67
N VAL A 55 -4.12 -0.01 11.55
CA VAL A 55 -2.92 -0.19 10.72
C VAL A 55 -1.67 0.17 11.49
N ILE A 56 -1.68 1.31 12.19
CA ILE A 56 -0.55 1.78 13.01
C ILE A 56 -0.32 0.84 14.21
N SER A 57 -1.37 0.48 14.95
CA SER A 57 -1.23 -0.29 16.18
C SER A 57 -0.75 -1.73 15.95
N ASN A 58 -1.01 -2.29 14.77
CA ASN A 58 -0.64 -3.65 14.41
C ASN A 58 0.58 -3.70 13.47
N ASP A 59 1.24 -2.56 13.24
CA ASP A 59 2.41 -2.45 12.35
C ASP A 59 2.17 -3.12 10.99
N ARG A 60 1.00 -2.81 10.39
CA ARG A 60 0.59 -3.41 9.11
C ARG A 60 1.26 -2.70 7.96
N GLU A 61 1.87 -3.48 7.06
CA GLU A 61 2.53 -2.95 5.86
C GLU A 61 1.50 -2.60 4.78
N VAL A 62 1.06 -1.35 4.75
CA VAL A 62 0.03 -0.84 3.84
C VAL A 62 0.60 0.25 2.93
N TYR A 63 0.28 0.17 1.64
CA TYR A 63 0.68 1.14 0.63
C TYR A 63 -0.55 1.76 -0.04
N ALA A 64 -0.47 3.05 -0.31
CA ALA A 64 -1.46 3.80 -1.09
C ALA A 64 -0.93 4.00 -2.52
N VAL A 65 -1.81 3.79 -3.50
CA VAL A 65 -1.58 4.11 -4.90
C VAL A 65 -2.12 5.50 -5.16
N LEU A 66 -1.23 6.43 -5.51
CA LEU A 66 -1.55 7.81 -5.85
C LEU A 66 -1.70 7.97 -7.36
N ASP A 67 -2.73 8.71 -7.74
CA ASP A 67 -2.95 9.23 -9.09
C ASP A 67 -3.25 10.72 -8.96
N ASP A 68 -2.41 11.55 -9.57
CA ASP A 68 -2.46 13.02 -9.45
C ASP A 68 -2.60 13.54 -8.00
N GLY A 69 -1.88 12.90 -7.07
CA GLY A 69 -1.89 13.24 -5.64
C GLY A 69 -3.10 12.73 -4.85
N GLN A 70 -4.07 12.08 -5.50
CA GLN A 70 -5.22 11.46 -4.85
C GLN A 70 -5.01 9.97 -4.63
N ILE A 71 -5.50 9.44 -3.50
CA ILE A 71 -5.46 8.01 -3.23
C ILE A 71 -6.56 7.32 -4.04
N VAL A 72 -6.16 6.49 -5.01
CA VAL A 72 -7.10 5.72 -5.82
C VAL A 72 -7.41 4.36 -5.19
N HIS A 73 -6.40 3.74 -4.57
CA HIS A 73 -6.54 2.43 -3.94
C HIS A 73 -5.44 2.18 -2.91
N CYS A 74 -5.73 1.41 -1.86
CA CYS A 74 -4.75 0.97 -0.87
C CYS A 74 -4.64 -0.56 -0.85
N PHE A 75 -3.44 -1.11 -0.74
CA PHE A 75 -3.22 -2.54 -0.58
C PHE A 75 -2.29 -2.84 0.59
N GLU A 76 -2.45 -4.03 1.18
CA GLU A 76 -1.62 -4.52 2.27
C GLU A 76 -0.72 -5.65 1.78
N ILE A 77 0.56 -5.61 2.14
CA ILE A 77 1.49 -6.71 1.92
C ILE A 77 1.43 -7.65 3.12
N ARG A 78 1.15 -8.94 2.87
CA ARG A 78 1.12 -9.98 3.91
C ARG A 78 1.82 -11.22 3.43
N LYS A 79 2.60 -11.85 4.31
CA LYS A 79 3.21 -13.15 4.03
C LYS A 79 2.13 -14.23 3.88
N PHE A 80 2.31 -15.11 2.90
CA PHE A 80 1.47 -16.29 2.72
C PHE A 80 2.18 -17.53 3.32
N PRO A 81 1.51 -18.40 4.09
CA PRO A 81 0.10 -18.33 4.49
C PRO A 81 -0.15 -17.24 5.54
N ASN A 82 -1.19 -16.44 5.31
CA ASN A 82 -1.56 -15.32 6.17
C ASN A 82 -2.21 -15.73 7.51
N ARG A 83 -2.31 -17.04 7.76
CA ARG A 83 -2.87 -17.61 8.97
C ARG A 83 -1.84 -18.55 9.57
N LYS A 84 -1.56 -18.42 10.87
CA LYS A 84 -0.89 -19.50 11.61
C LYS A 84 -1.80 -20.72 11.49
N ILE A 85 -1.40 -21.73 10.72
CA ILE A 85 -2.16 -22.98 10.56
C ILE A 85 -2.07 -23.73 11.90
N SER A 86 -2.85 -23.30 12.89
CA SER A 86 -2.91 -23.92 14.22
C SER A 86 -3.85 -25.13 14.25
N LYS A 87 -4.10 -25.77 13.10
CA LYS A 87 -4.91 -26.99 12.98
C LYS A 87 -4.16 -28.13 12.30
N ALA A 88 -2.87 -28.29 12.59
CA ALA A 88 -2.33 -29.64 12.60
C ALA A 88 -3.11 -30.39 13.69
N LYS A 89 -4.11 -31.18 13.27
CA LYS A 89 -4.85 -32.12 14.10
C LYS A 89 -3.80 -32.85 14.95
N LYS A 90 -3.77 -32.66 16.27
CA LYS A 90 -2.90 -33.44 17.17
C LYS A 90 -3.08 -34.89 16.74
N SER A 91 -2.03 -35.53 16.24
CA SER A 91 -2.05 -36.96 15.97
C SER A 91 -2.48 -37.61 17.28
N LYS A 92 -3.63 -38.29 17.29
CA LYS A 92 -3.98 -39.16 18.41
C LYS A 92 -2.86 -40.20 18.45
N THR A 93 -2.02 -40.16 19.48
CA THR A 93 -1.12 -41.25 19.81
C THR A 93 -2.01 -42.48 20.00
N PRO A 94 -1.83 -43.57 19.23
CA PRO A 94 -2.56 -44.80 19.51
C PRO A 94 -2.10 -45.29 20.88
N SER A 95 -3.04 -45.46 21.80
CA SER A 95 -2.81 -46.22 23.03
C SER A 95 -2.55 -47.67 22.61
N VAL A 96 -1.39 -48.18 23.00
CA VAL A 96 -1.08 -49.61 22.92
C VAL A 96 -1.75 -50.25 24.13
N ASP A 97 -2.75 -51.10 23.87
CA ASP A 97 -3.26 -52.08 24.83
C ASP A 97 -2.38 -53.33 24.79
#